data_AF-A0A7C3KZY1-F1
#
_entry.id   AF-A0A7C3KZY1-F1
#
_cell.length_a   1.000
_cell.length_b   1.000
_cell.length_c   1.000
_cell.angle_alpha   90.00
_cell.angle_beta   90.00
_cell.angle_gamma   90.00
#
_symmetry.space_group_name_H-M   'P 1'
#
loop_
_entity.id
_entity.type
_entity.pdbx_description
1 polymer ?
#
loop_
_entity_poly.entity_id
_entity_poly.type
_entity_poly.pdbx_seq_one_letter_code
_entity_poly.pdbx_strand_id
1 'polypeptide(L)'
;MNVKAKMANINVSEHKRHDKELITTIIQSVDLFYFSNLLRIPEKELRELINKKISEFYGLIDEETALLLVLKDFGIDIKEFGKWKVKNLVSGIKVSEISLVLDRKLFEKENLIIYSVYDDTGKIKLIFKGKIEEIKNIMKEGKVIKVKNAIVLKNKTLALFVNNPKLIEEEKNDEIIKNLLKVDKNIPYISEIYCKVINKMDNEYIILTDNFSILRVISDTNLEIGKTYHIKLYLDKPGRVFFVSEVHTKKIN
;
A
#
# COMPACT_ATOMS: atom_id res chain seq x y z
N MET A 1 -38.82 -46.13 -15.53
CA MET A 1 -37.39 -45.74 -15.66
C MET A 1 -37.15 -44.56 -14.73
N ASN A 2 -36.41 -44.76 -13.63
CA ASN A 2 -36.07 -43.70 -12.67
C ASN A 2 -34.56 -43.51 -12.68
N VAL A 3 -34.10 -42.34 -13.13
CA VAL A 3 -32.69 -41.96 -13.16
C VAL A 3 -32.34 -41.36 -11.80
N LYS A 4 -31.53 -42.06 -11.00
CA LYS A 4 -30.90 -41.51 -9.79
C LYS A 4 -29.64 -40.75 -10.19
N ALA A 5 -29.65 -39.43 -10.03
CA ALA A 5 -28.46 -38.60 -10.14
C ALA A 5 -27.55 -38.84 -8.91
N LYS A 6 -26.28 -39.12 -9.17
CA LYS A 6 -25.21 -39.31 -8.18
C LYS A 6 -24.58 -37.94 -7.92
N MET A 7 -24.90 -37.32 -6.78
CA MET A 7 -24.23 -36.08 -6.35
C MET A 7 -22.80 -36.41 -5.92
N ALA A 8 -21.82 -35.81 -6.59
CA ALA A 8 -20.44 -35.79 -6.14
C ALA A 8 -20.34 -34.89 -4.91
N ASN A 9 -19.92 -35.45 -3.77
CA ASN A 9 -19.50 -34.69 -2.61
C ASN A 9 -18.20 -33.94 -2.95
N ILE A 10 -18.34 -32.68 -3.38
CA ILE A 10 -17.22 -31.75 -3.45
C ILE A 10 -16.94 -31.32 -2.01
N ASN A 11 -15.71 -31.58 -1.54
CA ASN A 11 -15.28 -31.28 -0.19
C ASN A 11 -15.01 -29.76 -0.05
N VAL A 12 -16.07 -28.99 0.25
CA VAL A 12 -16.05 -27.51 0.39
C VAL A 12 -15.30 -27.03 1.66
N SER A 13 -14.74 -27.95 2.46
CA SER A 13 -14.21 -27.68 3.80
C SER A 13 -12.75 -27.17 3.83
N GLU A 14 -11.93 -27.49 2.82
CA GLU A 14 -10.50 -27.13 2.81
C GLU A 14 -10.22 -25.73 2.27
N HIS A 15 -10.94 -25.28 1.23
CA HIS A 15 -10.78 -23.93 0.68
C HIS A 15 -11.19 -22.84 1.68
N LYS A 16 -12.27 -23.07 2.45
CA LYS A 16 -12.74 -22.11 3.47
C LYS A 16 -11.79 -21.97 4.67
N ARG A 17 -10.99 -23.00 4.97
CA ARG A 17 -10.02 -22.94 6.08
C ARG A 17 -8.81 -22.10 5.72
N HIS A 18 -8.28 -22.23 4.51
CA HIS A 18 -7.14 -21.46 4.04
C HIS A 18 -7.43 -19.96 3.93
N ASP A 19 -8.61 -19.60 3.40
CA ASP A 19 -9.06 -18.20 3.35
C ASP A 19 -9.23 -17.63 4.77
N LYS A 20 -9.78 -18.42 5.70
CA LYS A 20 -9.99 -17.98 7.08
C LYS A 20 -8.67 -17.78 7.83
N GLU A 21 -7.67 -18.64 7.64
CA GLU A 21 -6.33 -18.46 8.25
C GLU A 21 -5.57 -17.27 7.67
N LEU A 22 -5.70 -17.02 6.36
CA LEU A 22 -5.10 -15.85 5.69
C LEU A 22 -5.73 -14.55 6.20
N ILE A 23 -7.06 -14.52 6.32
CA ILE A 23 -7.85 -13.42 6.88
C ILE A 23 -7.47 -13.19 8.35
N THR A 24 -7.39 -14.26 9.16
CA THR A 24 -7.03 -14.15 10.59
C THR A 24 -5.60 -13.60 10.77
N THR A 25 -4.67 -13.97 9.90
CA THR A 25 -3.26 -13.50 9.98
C THR A 25 -3.10 -12.04 9.53
N ILE A 26 -3.91 -11.58 8.56
CA ILE A 26 -3.96 -10.17 8.12
C ILE A 26 -4.64 -9.29 9.19
N ILE A 27 -5.63 -9.85 9.90
CA ILE A 27 -6.49 -9.12 10.84
C ILE A 27 -5.95 -9.13 12.29
N GLN A 28 -5.08 -10.07 12.69
CA GLN A 28 -4.47 -10.08 14.04
C GLN A 28 -3.62 -8.83 14.38
N SER A 29 -3.44 -7.90 13.45
CA SER A 29 -3.09 -6.51 13.74
C SER A 29 -4.12 -5.55 13.12
N VAL A 30 -5.37 -5.53 13.61
CA VAL A 30 -6.39 -4.55 13.24
C VAL A 30 -5.87 -3.17 13.64
N ASP A 31 -5.14 -2.55 12.72
CA ASP A 31 -4.75 -1.18 12.87
C ASP A 31 -5.86 -0.32 12.28
N LEU A 32 -6.78 0.15 13.14
CA LEU A 32 -7.83 1.08 12.75
C LEU A 32 -7.24 2.33 12.06
N PHE A 33 -5.99 2.67 12.35
CA PHE A 33 -5.25 3.71 11.64
C PHE A 33 -5.07 3.39 10.15
N TYR A 34 -4.78 2.14 9.79
CA TYR A 34 -4.65 1.74 8.39
C TYR A 34 -6.00 1.88 7.66
N PHE A 35 -7.05 1.30 8.20
CA PHE A 35 -8.35 1.29 7.55
C PHE A 35 -9.01 2.67 7.52
N SER A 36 -8.76 3.51 8.51
CA SER A 36 -9.21 4.91 8.52
C SER A 36 -8.52 5.71 7.41
N ASN A 37 -7.22 5.53 7.22
CA ASN A 37 -6.49 6.12 6.09
C ASN A 37 -6.97 5.57 4.74
N LEU A 38 -7.19 4.26 4.63
CA LEU A 38 -7.69 3.61 3.41
C LEU A 38 -9.06 4.14 3.01
N LEU A 39 -9.98 4.24 3.97
CA LEU A 39 -11.35 4.72 3.79
C LEU A 39 -11.47 6.24 3.74
N ARG A 40 -10.38 6.97 4.02
CA ARG A 40 -10.32 8.43 4.06
C ARG A 40 -11.30 9.04 5.07
N ILE A 41 -11.48 8.39 6.20
CA ILE A 41 -12.30 8.86 7.34
C ILE A 41 -11.46 8.88 8.62
N PRO A 42 -11.74 9.76 9.58
CA PRO A 42 -11.09 9.72 10.89
C PRO A 42 -11.28 8.36 11.60
N GLU A 43 -10.28 7.93 12.37
CA GLU A 43 -10.34 6.66 13.13
C GLU A 43 -11.58 6.58 14.03
N LYS A 44 -11.96 7.71 14.66
CA LYS A 44 -13.17 7.79 15.48
C LYS A 44 -14.43 7.49 14.68
N GLU A 45 -14.53 8.04 13.48
CA GLU A 45 -15.68 7.83 12.59
C GLU A 45 -15.71 6.38 12.08
N LEU A 46 -14.55 5.80 11.76
CA LEU A 46 -14.45 4.38 11.45
C LEU A 46 -14.94 3.51 12.62
N ARG A 47 -14.55 3.83 13.86
CA ARG A 47 -15.02 3.13 15.06
C ARG A 47 -16.53 3.22 15.22
N GLU A 48 -17.11 4.38 14.94
CA GLU A 48 -18.56 4.59 14.98
C GLU A 48 -19.28 3.74 13.91
N LEU A 49 -18.74 3.65 12.70
CA LEU A 49 -19.27 2.79 11.63
C LEU A 49 -19.20 1.30 12.00
N ILE A 50 -18.08 0.86 12.58
CA ILE A 50 -17.90 -0.52 13.06
C ILE A 50 -18.94 -0.83 14.14
N ASN A 51 -19.07 0.01 15.16
CA ASN A 51 -20.04 -0.18 16.24
C ASN A 51 -21.49 -0.16 15.73
N LYS A 52 -21.78 0.67 14.74
CA LYS A 52 -23.08 0.69 14.07
C LYS A 52 -23.35 -0.65 13.38
N LYS A 53 -22.38 -1.21 12.66
CA LYS A 53 -22.51 -2.55 12.05
C LYS A 53 -22.70 -3.65 13.09
N ILE A 54 -21.93 -3.66 14.18
CA ILE A 54 -22.14 -4.64 15.27
C ILE A 54 -23.59 -4.54 15.78
N SER A 55 -24.09 -3.31 15.96
CA SER A 55 -25.44 -3.05 16.46
C SER A 55 -26.54 -3.45 15.47
N GLU A 56 -26.35 -3.19 14.16
CA GLU A 56 -27.26 -3.60 13.08
C GLU A 56 -27.46 -5.14 13.04
N PHE A 57 -26.43 -5.88 13.46
CA PHE A 57 -26.45 -7.33 13.55
C PHE A 57 -26.68 -7.83 14.98
N TYR A 58 -27.23 -7.00 15.88
CA TYR A 58 -27.58 -7.36 17.26
C TYR A 58 -26.40 -7.96 18.07
N GLY A 59 -25.17 -7.56 17.78
CA GLY A 59 -23.97 -8.09 18.42
C GLY A 59 -23.58 -9.50 17.98
N LEU A 60 -24.21 -10.06 16.94
CA LEU A 60 -23.89 -11.40 16.42
C LEU A 60 -22.59 -11.45 15.60
N ILE A 61 -22.00 -10.28 15.32
CA ILE A 61 -20.74 -10.15 14.60
C ILE A 61 -19.70 -9.45 15.48
N ASP A 62 -18.44 -9.86 15.32
CA ASP A 62 -17.29 -9.24 15.99
C ASP A 62 -16.82 -7.96 15.26
N GLU A 63 -15.88 -7.24 15.87
CA GLU A 63 -15.31 -5.99 15.35
C GLU A 63 -14.65 -6.19 13.97
N GLU A 64 -14.04 -7.36 13.76
CA GLU A 64 -13.38 -7.74 12.51
C GLU A 64 -14.39 -7.92 11.37
N THR A 65 -15.44 -8.69 11.62
CA THR A 65 -16.52 -8.91 10.66
C THR A 65 -17.27 -7.62 10.37
N ALA A 66 -17.49 -6.78 11.38
CA ALA A 66 -18.09 -5.47 11.23
C ALA A 66 -17.23 -4.55 10.36
N LEU A 67 -15.92 -4.50 10.58
CA LEU A 67 -14.98 -3.75 9.74
C LEU A 67 -15.01 -4.24 8.29
N LEU A 68 -15.05 -5.56 8.04
CA LEU A 68 -15.16 -6.10 6.68
C LEU A 68 -16.45 -5.66 5.97
N LEU A 69 -17.57 -5.59 6.70
CA LEU A 69 -18.83 -5.06 6.15
C LEU A 69 -18.73 -3.57 5.85
N VAL A 70 -18.11 -2.77 6.72
CA VAL A 70 -17.84 -1.35 6.44
C VAL A 70 -16.99 -1.21 5.17
N LEU A 71 -15.91 -1.97 5.05
CA LEU A 71 -15.03 -1.92 3.87
C LEU A 71 -15.77 -2.27 2.58
N LYS A 72 -16.63 -3.31 2.64
CA LYS A 72 -17.48 -3.70 1.51
C LYS A 72 -18.49 -2.62 1.13
N ASP A 73 -19.10 -1.94 2.10
CA ASP A 73 -20.04 -0.84 1.86
C ASP A 73 -19.36 0.35 1.14
N PHE A 74 -18.05 0.53 1.37
CA PHE A 74 -17.21 1.50 0.67
C PHE A 74 -16.64 0.97 -0.66
N GLY A 75 -17.08 -0.20 -1.12
CA GLY A 75 -16.68 -0.78 -2.41
C GLY A 75 -15.30 -1.44 -2.40
N ILE A 76 -14.73 -1.74 -1.23
CA ILE A 76 -13.43 -2.42 -1.12
C ILE A 76 -13.66 -3.93 -1.08
N ASP A 77 -13.14 -4.66 -2.08
CA ASP A 77 -13.21 -6.13 -2.11
C ASP A 77 -12.15 -6.71 -1.17
N ILE A 78 -12.60 -7.61 -0.29
CA ILE A 78 -11.75 -8.27 0.70
C ILE A 78 -10.68 -9.14 0.02
N LYS A 79 -10.94 -9.61 -1.20
CA LYS A 79 -9.97 -10.33 -2.03
C LYS A 79 -8.76 -9.49 -2.46
N GLU A 80 -8.84 -8.17 -2.33
CA GLU A 80 -7.73 -7.26 -2.55
C GLU A 80 -6.85 -7.09 -1.30
N PHE A 81 -7.34 -7.49 -0.10
CA PHE A 81 -6.49 -7.51 1.10
C PHE A 81 -5.39 -8.56 0.95
N GLY A 82 -4.15 -8.09 1.00
CA GLY A 82 -2.95 -8.89 0.76
C GLY A 82 -2.32 -8.68 -0.62
N LYS A 83 -3.02 -8.04 -1.58
CA LYS A 83 -2.45 -7.65 -2.87
C LYS A 83 -2.11 -6.17 -2.86
N TRP A 84 -1.04 -5.84 -2.15
CA TRP A 84 -0.57 -4.46 -2.07
C TRP A 84 -0.14 -3.95 -3.44
N LYS A 85 -0.50 -2.69 -3.72
CA LYS A 85 0.00 -1.92 -4.85
C LYS A 85 0.78 -0.74 -4.33
N VAL A 86 1.78 -0.29 -5.08
CA VAL A 86 2.66 0.82 -4.68
C VAL A 86 1.87 2.11 -4.44
N LYS A 87 0.84 2.40 -5.25
CA LYS A 87 -0.04 3.57 -5.04
C LYS A 87 -0.80 3.55 -3.72
N ASN A 88 -1.04 2.37 -3.15
CA ASN A 88 -1.80 2.22 -1.90
C ASN A 88 -0.91 2.31 -0.66
N LEU A 89 0.41 2.43 -0.81
CA LEU A 89 1.33 2.49 0.31
C LEU A 89 1.25 3.86 1.02
N VAL A 90 1.37 3.80 2.34
CA VAL A 90 1.38 4.94 3.28
C VAL A 90 2.49 4.66 4.29
N SER A 91 3.27 5.67 4.69
CA SER A 91 4.35 5.44 5.66
C SER A 91 3.82 4.97 7.02
N GLY A 92 4.62 4.15 7.70
CA GLY A 92 4.29 3.57 9.00
C GLY A 92 3.57 2.22 8.94
N ILE A 93 3.01 1.84 7.79
CA ILE A 93 2.27 0.58 7.67
C ILE A 93 3.22 -0.61 7.42
N LYS A 94 2.76 -1.79 7.84
CA LYS A 94 3.40 -3.08 7.51
C LYS A 94 2.69 -3.72 6.31
N VAL A 95 3.43 -3.97 5.25
CA VAL A 95 2.99 -4.64 4.03
C VAL A 95 3.18 -6.14 4.21
N SER A 96 2.09 -6.89 4.20
CA SER A 96 2.11 -8.36 4.32
C SER A 96 2.86 -9.01 3.16
N GLU A 97 2.52 -8.63 1.93
CA GLU A 97 3.14 -9.13 0.69
C GLU A 97 2.96 -8.13 -0.47
N ILE A 98 4.00 -7.91 -1.27
CA ILE A 98 3.93 -7.12 -2.50
C ILE A 98 4.90 -7.64 -3.56
N SER A 99 4.43 -7.76 -4.80
CA SER A 99 5.25 -8.19 -5.95
C SER A 99 5.71 -6.97 -6.75
N LEU A 100 7.02 -6.88 -7.01
CA LEU A 100 7.68 -5.69 -7.55
C LEU A 100 8.75 -6.08 -8.56
N VAL A 101 8.94 -5.25 -9.58
CA VAL A 101 10.08 -5.34 -10.49
C VAL A 101 11.28 -4.61 -9.90
N LEU A 102 12.45 -5.24 -9.90
CA LEU A 102 13.73 -4.61 -9.61
C LEU A 102 14.17 -3.76 -10.81
N ASP A 103 14.10 -2.43 -10.70
CA ASP A 103 14.42 -1.52 -11.80
C ASP A 103 15.93 -1.31 -11.91
N ARG A 104 16.50 -0.63 -10.92
CA ARG A 104 17.93 -0.28 -10.88
C ARG A 104 18.48 -0.31 -9.46
N LYS A 105 19.71 -0.74 -9.30
CA LYS A 105 20.43 -0.64 -8.03
C LYS A 105 20.84 0.81 -7.80
N LEU A 106 20.42 1.38 -6.67
CA LEU A 106 20.73 2.75 -6.29
C LEU A 106 21.97 2.83 -5.40
N PHE A 107 22.20 1.82 -4.57
CA PHE A 107 23.26 1.83 -3.57
C PHE A 107 23.57 0.42 -3.07
N GLU A 108 24.83 0.14 -2.75
CA GLU A 108 25.27 -1.10 -2.11
C GLU A 108 26.45 -0.83 -1.16
N LYS A 109 26.36 -1.39 0.04
CA LYS A 109 27.40 -1.49 1.08
C LYS A 109 27.31 -2.90 1.68
N GLU A 110 28.32 -3.28 2.46
CA GLU A 110 28.50 -4.63 3.04
C GLU A 110 27.22 -5.30 3.57
N ASN A 111 26.35 -4.56 4.28
CA ASN A 111 25.09 -5.09 4.82
C ASN A 111 23.85 -4.29 4.41
N LEU A 112 23.94 -3.44 3.39
CA LEU A 112 22.85 -2.56 2.95
C LEU A 112 22.80 -2.48 1.42
N ILE A 113 21.66 -2.82 0.84
CA ILE A 113 21.39 -2.63 -0.58
C ILE A 113 20.09 -1.87 -0.79
N ILE A 114 20.08 -0.94 -1.73
CA ILE A 114 18.91 -0.13 -2.08
C ILE A 114 18.64 -0.27 -3.56
N TYR A 115 17.42 -0.69 -3.90
CA TYR A 115 16.92 -0.74 -5.26
C TYR A 115 15.80 0.27 -5.48
N SER A 116 15.73 0.79 -6.70
CA SER A 116 14.50 1.33 -7.25
C SER A 116 13.63 0.15 -7.66
N VAL A 117 12.36 0.14 -7.25
CA VAL A 117 11.40 -0.94 -7.53
C VAL A 117 10.06 -0.36 -7.93
N TYR A 118 9.28 -1.09 -8.74
CA TYR A 118 7.97 -0.63 -9.17
C TYR A 118 6.96 -1.77 -9.35
N ASP A 119 5.69 -1.39 -9.34
CA ASP A 119 4.60 -2.14 -9.96
C ASP A 119 3.92 -1.29 -11.03
N ASP A 120 2.76 -1.71 -11.51
CA ASP A 120 1.91 -1.00 -12.48
C ASP A 120 1.34 0.34 -11.99
N THR A 121 1.49 0.68 -10.73
CA THR A 121 0.87 1.85 -10.10
C THR A 121 1.85 2.89 -9.58
N GLY A 122 3.11 2.52 -9.36
CA GLY A 122 4.09 3.43 -8.78
C GLY A 122 5.50 2.87 -8.68
N LYS A 123 6.46 3.78 -8.48
CA LYS A 123 7.87 3.46 -8.22
C LYS A 123 8.28 3.94 -6.83
N ILE A 124 9.01 3.11 -6.10
CA ILE A 124 9.50 3.39 -4.74
C ILE A 124 10.91 2.83 -4.56
N LYS A 125 11.47 2.95 -3.35
CA LYS A 125 12.71 2.28 -2.98
C LYS A 125 12.42 0.96 -2.27
N LEU A 126 13.27 -0.05 -2.47
CA LEU A 126 13.41 -1.19 -1.58
C LEU A 126 14.75 -1.06 -0.87
N ILE A 127 14.72 -1.03 0.46
CA ILE A 127 15.88 -0.96 1.34
C ILE A 127 15.99 -2.31 2.05
N PHE A 128 17.04 -3.07 1.73
CA PHE A 128 17.35 -4.30 2.44
C PHE A 128 18.60 -4.10 3.30
N LYS A 129 18.50 -4.40 4.60
CA LYS A 129 19.63 -4.37 5.54
C LYS A 129 19.83 -5.74 6.19
N GLY A 130 20.87 -6.46 5.82
CA GLY A 130 21.12 -7.81 6.31
C GLY A 130 22.25 -8.51 5.55
N LYS A 131 22.25 -9.85 5.55
CA LYS A 131 23.20 -10.67 4.81
C LYS A 131 22.84 -10.68 3.33
N ILE A 132 23.53 -9.86 2.53
CA ILE A 132 23.22 -9.65 1.10
C ILE A 132 23.48 -10.92 0.28
N GLU A 133 24.48 -11.71 0.69
CA GLU A 133 24.88 -12.95 0.03
C GLU A 133 23.71 -13.93 -0.11
N GLU A 134 22.80 -13.96 0.87
CA GLU A 134 21.63 -14.84 0.89
C GLU A 134 20.57 -14.47 -0.16
N ILE A 135 20.52 -13.21 -0.60
CA ILE A 135 19.52 -12.71 -1.56
C ILE A 135 20.13 -12.24 -2.89
N LYS A 136 21.45 -12.29 -3.06
CA LYS A 136 22.17 -11.75 -4.22
C LYS A 136 21.68 -12.30 -5.56
N ASN A 137 21.25 -13.55 -5.58
CA ASN A 137 20.73 -14.20 -6.79
C ASN A 137 19.30 -13.76 -7.16
N ILE A 138 18.53 -13.32 -6.16
CA ILE A 138 17.15 -12.87 -6.29
C ILE A 138 17.13 -11.36 -6.62
N MET A 139 18.01 -10.58 -5.98
CA MET A 139 18.13 -9.13 -6.12
C MET A 139 18.92 -8.71 -7.36
N LYS A 140 18.42 -9.04 -8.56
CA LYS A 140 18.98 -8.62 -9.86
C LYS A 140 17.99 -7.73 -10.63
N GLU A 141 18.50 -6.73 -11.32
CA GLU A 141 17.71 -5.85 -12.18
C GLU A 141 16.91 -6.65 -13.22
N GLY A 142 15.68 -6.21 -13.49
CA GLY A 142 14.71 -6.87 -14.36
C GLY A 142 13.97 -8.06 -13.74
N LYS A 143 14.40 -8.58 -12.58
CA LYS A 143 13.66 -9.65 -11.89
C LYS A 143 12.41 -9.12 -11.20
N VAL A 144 11.40 -9.98 -11.13
CA VAL A 144 10.21 -9.77 -10.30
C VAL A 144 10.41 -10.49 -8.99
N ILE A 145 10.32 -9.74 -7.90
CA ILE A 145 10.45 -10.25 -6.55
C ILE A 145 9.15 -10.07 -5.79
N LYS A 146 8.97 -10.91 -4.79
CA LYS A 146 7.91 -10.79 -3.81
C LYS A 146 8.54 -10.44 -2.46
N VAL A 147 8.07 -9.35 -1.88
CA VAL A 147 8.56 -8.79 -0.63
C VAL A 147 7.48 -8.98 0.43
N LYS A 148 7.83 -9.63 1.54
CA LYS A 148 6.91 -9.95 2.64
C LYS A 148 7.23 -9.15 3.89
N ASN A 149 6.22 -8.86 4.70
CA ASN A 149 6.36 -8.21 6.02
C ASN A 149 7.25 -6.95 6.04
N ALA A 150 7.21 -6.15 4.97
CA ALA A 150 8.02 -4.94 4.86
C ALA A 150 7.37 -3.77 5.59
N ILE A 151 8.19 -2.86 6.14
CA ILE A 151 7.69 -1.62 6.74
C ILE A 151 7.83 -0.49 5.71
N VAL A 152 6.77 0.29 5.50
CA VAL A 152 6.82 1.47 4.63
C VAL A 152 7.45 2.64 5.38
N LEU A 153 8.54 3.19 4.85
CA LEU A 153 9.25 4.35 5.37
C LEU A 153 9.06 5.57 4.47
N LYS A 154 9.09 6.75 5.08
CA LYS A 154 9.17 8.04 4.40
C LYS A 154 10.63 8.44 4.15
N ASN A 155 11.06 8.53 2.89
CA ASN A 155 12.47 8.81 2.52
C ASN A 155 12.61 9.60 1.19
N LYS A 156 12.12 10.84 1.13
CA LYS A 156 11.94 11.67 -0.10
C LYS A 156 11.03 11.07 -1.19
N THR A 157 10.97 9.74 -1.24
CA THR A 157 10.00 8.84 -1.86
C THR A 157 9.64 7.82 -0.79
N LEU A 158 8.52 7.13 -0.93
CA LEU A 158 8.24 5.97 -0.10
C LEU A 158 9.31 4.90 -0.31
N ALA A 159 9.55 4.11 0.72
CA ALA A 159 10.50 3.00 0.69
C ALA A 159 9.94 1.81 1.46
N LEU A 160 10.13 0.60 0.95
CA LEU A 160 9.93 -0.63 1.70
C LEU A 160 11.23 -0.98 2.41
N PHE A 161 11.15 -1.23 3.72
CA PHE A 161 12.28 -1.67 4.52
C PHE A 161 12.10 -3.13 4.94
N VAL A 162 13.16 -3.92 4.71
CA VAL A 162 13.25 -5.33 5.08
C VAL A 162 14.64 -5.61 5.66
N ASN A 163 14.71 -6.43 6.70
CA ASN A 163 15.96 -6.78 7.38
C ASN A 163 16.22 -8.29 7.49
N ASN A 164 15.36 -9.12 6.88
CA ASN A 164 15.48 -10.57 6.91
C ASN A 164 15.44 -11.11 5.47
N PRO A 165 16.47 -11.85 5.02
CA PRO A 165 16.54 -12.36 3.65
C PRO A 165 15.39 -13.29 3.28
N LYS A 166 14.81 -14.01 4.26
CA LYS A 166 13.66 -14.91 4.05
C LYS A 166 12.37 -14.19 3.66
N LEU A 167 12.34 -12.85 3.79
CA LEU A 167 11.21 -12.02 3.43
C LEU A 167 11.29 -11.50 1.98
N ILE A 168 12.32 -11.87 1.24
CA ILE A 168 12.47 -11.55 -0.18
C ILE A 168 12.57 -12.87 -0.94
N GLU A 169 11.64 -13.11 -1.85
CA GLU A 169 11.65 -14.30 -2.70
C GLU A 169 11.44 -13.92 -4.17
N GLU A 170 11.84 -14.81 -5.08
CA GLU A 170 11.51 -14.68 -6.49
C GLU A 170 10.01 -14.93 -6.68
N GLU A 171 9.33 -14.07 -7.44
CA GLU A 171 7.94 -14.31 -7.79
C GLU A 171 7.84 -15.55 -8.68
N LYS A 172 6.85 -16.40 -8.43
CA LYS A 172 6.64 -17.66 -9.18
C LYS A 172 5.35 -17.66 -9.99
N ASN A 173 4.49 -16.68 -9.77
CA ASN A 173 3.25 -16.57 -10.53
C ASN A 173 3.51 -15.92 -11.90
N ASP A 174 3.46 -16.73 -12.96
CA ASP A 174 3.71 -16.31 -14.34
C ASP A 174 2.79 -15.17 -14.81
N GLU A 175 1.54 -15.12 -14.34
CA GLU A 175 0.59 -14.07 -14.70
C GLU A 175 0.99 -12.73 -14.09
N ILE A 176 1.37 -12.73 -12.80
CA ILE A 176 1.88 -11.53 -12.11
C ILE A 176 3.16 -11.03 -12.80
N ILE A 177 4.09 -11.94 -13.09
CA ILE A 177 5.35 -11.60 -13.78
C ILE A 177 5.07 -10.95 -15.13
N LYS A 178 4.23 -11.57 -15.97
CA LYS A 178 3.89 -11.03 -17.29
C LYS A 178 3.22 -9.67 -17.19
N ASN A 179 2.33 -9.47 -16.23
CA ASN A 179 1.62 -8.20 -16.07
C ASN A 179 2.57 -7.09 -15.64
N LEU A 180 3.46 -7.34 -14.67
CA LEU A 180 4.41 -6.36 -14.18
C LEU A 180 5.50 -6.00 -15.19
N LEU A 181 5.95 -6.96 -16.02
CA LEU A 181 6.97 -6.71 -17.03
C LEU A 181 6.45 -6.00 -18.29
N LYS A 182 5.13 -5.95 -18.51
CA LYS A 182 4.50 -5.22 -19.62
C LYS A 182 4.33 -3.72 -19.37
N VAL A 183 4.51 -3.27 -18.13
CA VAL A 183 4.24 -1.88 -17.78
C VAL A 183 5.29 -0.95 -18.40
N ASP A 184 4.85 0.21 -18.86
CA ASP A 184 5.74 1.33 -19.22
C ASP A 184 6.71 1.63 -18.07
N LYS A 185 7.96 2.00 -18.37
CA LYS A 185 8.95 2.35 -17.34
C LYS A 185 8.80 3.78 -16.81
N ASN A 186 7.98 4.61 -17.45
CA ASN A 186 7.66 5.99 -17.07
C ASN A 186 6.64 6.11 -15.92
N ILE A 187 6.66 5.17 -14.98
CA ILE A 187 5.79 5.15 -13.80
C ILE A 187 6.34 6.15 -12.78
N PRO A 188 5.49 7.00 -12.18
CA PRO A 188 5.93 8.01 -11.23
C PRO A 188 6.49 7.39 -9.95
N TYR A 189 7.48 8.05 -9.37
CA TYR A 189 7.89 7.81 -7.99
C TYR A 189 6.82 8.32 -7.03
N ILE A 190 6.50 7.52 -6.02
CA ILE A 190 5.52 7.91 -5.00
C ILE A 190 6.23 8.47 -3.78
N SER A 191 5.77 9.62 -3.30
CA SER A 191 6.22 10.24 -2.06
C SER A 191 5.04 10.67 -1.21
N GLU A 192 5.31 10.90 0.07
CA GLU A 192 4.33 11.34 1.04
C GLU A 192 4.94 12.47 1.87
N ILE A 193 4.22 13.59 2.00
CA ILE A 193 4.72 14.78 2.68
C ILE A 193 3.62 15.41 3.56
N TYR A 194 4.04 16.02 4.67
CA TYR A 194 3.21 17.00 5.34
C TYR A 194 3.55 18.37 4.78
N CYS A 195 2.53 19.18 4.48
CA CYS A 195 2.74 20.49 3.93
C CYS A 195 1.67 21.49 4.31
N LYS A 196 2.06 22.77 4.39
CA LYS A 196 1.13 23.88 4.50
C LYS A 196 0.98 24.56 3.15
N VAL A 197 -0.25 24.81 2.71
CA VAL A 197 -0.49 25.58 1.48
C VAL A 197 -0.21 27.04 1.78
N ILE A 198 0.75 27.62 1.07
CA ILE A 198 1.16 29.01 1.27
C ILE A 198 0.40 29.93 0.32
N ASN A 199 0.23 29.50 -0.93
CA ASN A 199 -0.38 30.32 -1.97
C ASN A 199 -0.92 29.43 -3.11
N LYS A 200 -1.72 30.03 -4.00
CA LYS A 200 -2.14 29.44 -5.27
C LYS A 200 -1.83 30.42 -6.40
N MET A 201 -1.19 29.94 -7.46
CA MET A 201 -0.93 30.70 -8.68
C MET A 201 -1.46 29.87 -9.85
N ASP A 202 -2.46 30.40 -10.57
CA ASP A 202 -3.15 29.68 -11.65
C ASP A 202 -3.67 28.30 -11.20
N ASN A 203 -3.16 27.23 -11.82
CA ASN A 203 -3.50 25.84 -11.52
C ASN A 203 -2.49 25.14 -10.58
N GLU A 204 -1.54 25.90 -10.01
CA GLU A 204 -0.50 25.38 -9.12
C GLU A 204 -0.69 25.89 -7.69
N TYR A 205 -0.49 24.99 -6.73
CA TYR A 205 -0.38 25.31 -5.32
C TYR A 205 1.09 25.44 -4.93
N ILE A 206 1.40 26.48 -4.17
CA ILE A 206 2.71 26.65 -3.53
C ILE A 206 2.59 26.11 -2.11
N ILE A 207 3.38 25.10 -1.78
CA ILE A 207 3.35 24.43 -0.48
C ILE A 207 4.69 24.54 0.24
N LEU A 208 4.65 24.73 1.56
CA LEU A 208 5.79 24.58 2.47
C LEU A 208 5.77 23.16 3.01
N THR A 209 6.79 22.37 2.73
CA THR A 209 6.91 21.00 3.24
C THR A 209 7.46 20.95 4.66
N ASP A 210 7.31 19.80 5.31
CA ASP A 210 7.86 19.49 6.63
C ASP A 210 9.39 19.53 6.74
N ASN A 211 10.11 19.44 5.62
CA ASN A 211 11.55 19.69 5.55
C ASN A 211 11.88 21.13 5.09
N PHE A 212 10.94 22.07 5.26
CA PHE A 212 11.08 23.50 4.95
C PHE A 212 11.41 23.82 3.48
N SER A 213 11.10 22.89 2.56
CA SER A 213 11.23 23.13 1.13
C SER A 213 9.96 23.78 0.59
N ILE A 214 10.09 24.64 -0.42
CA ILE A 214 8.95 25.19 -1.16
C ILE A 214 8.79 24.38 -2.44
N LEU A 215 7.60 23.81 -2.64
CA LEU A 215 7.27 23.05 -3.84
C LEU A 215 6.07 23.69 -4.55
N ARG A 216 6.05 23.58 -5.88
CA ARG A 216 4.89 23.88 -6.70
C ARG A 216 4.23 22.56 -7.08
N VAL A 217 2.93 22.47 -6.87
CA VAL A 217 2.20 21.23 -7.06
C VAL A 217 0.88 21.45 -7.78
N ILE A 218 0.59 20.60 -8.75
CA ILE A 218 -0.72 20.55 -9.41
C ILE A 218 -1.57 19.55 -8.65
N SER A 219 -2.81 19.90 -8.29
CA SER A 219 -3.74 18.99 -7.63
C SER A 219 -5.08 18.98 -8.34
N ASP A 220 -5.68 17.80 -8.44
CA ASP A 220 -7.08 17.59 -8.79
C ASP A 220 -8.07 18.00 -7.68
N THR A 221 -7.54 18.17 -6.47
CA THR A 221 -8.31 18.51 -5.28
C THR A 221 -8.10 19.98 -4.94
N ASN A 222 -9.18 20.68 -4.56
CA ASN A 222 -9.06 22.08 -4.15
C ASN A 222 -8.41 22.19 -2.76
N LEU A 223 -7.16 22.64 -2.70
CA LEU A 223 -6.45 22.90 -1.44
C LEU A 223 -6.72 24.32 -0.93
N GLU A 224 -6.97 24.46 0.38
CA GLU A 224 -7.19 25.77 1.01
C GLU A 224 -5.86 26.39 1.46
N ILE A 225 -5.68 27.67 1.13
CA ILE A 225 -4.53 28.46 1.58
C ILE A 225 -4.51 28.55 3.11
N GLY A 226 -3.32 28.39 3.70
CA GLY A 226 -3.12 28.45 5.14
C GLY A 226 -3.38 27.14 5.88
N LYS A 227 -3.97 26.13 5.23
CA LYS A 227 -4.20 24.81 5.84
C LYS A 227 -3.01 23.86 5.66
N THR A 228 -2.89 22.94 6.62
CA THR A 228 -1.91 21.86 6.61
C THR A 228 -2.56 20.58 6.11
N TYR A 229 -1.85 19.89 5.23
CA TYR A 229 -2.27 18.66 4.61
C TYR A 229 -1.16 17.62 4.71
N HIS A 230 -1.58 16.37 4.62
CA HIS A 230 -0.74 15.21 4.42
C HIS A 230 -1.06 14.67 3.04
N ILE A 231 -0.14 14.81 2.10
CA ILE A 231 -0.42 14.59 0.67
C ILE A 231 0.50 13.54 0.07
N LYS A 232 -0.04 12.77 -0.89
CA LYS A 232 0.73 11.85 -1.72
C LYS A 232 1.11 12.53 -3.03
N LEU A 233 2.40 12.51 -3.33
CA LEU A 233 2.98 13.10 -4.53
C LEU A 233 3.40 12.02 -5.52
N TYR A 234 3.19 12.32 -6.80
CA TYR A 234 3.64 11.53 -7.93
C TYR A 234 4.72 12.33 -8.65
N LEU A 235 5.94 11.78 -8.65
CA LEU A 235 7.16 12.46 -9.04
C LEU A 235 7.73 11.81 -10.31
N ASP A 236 8.14 12.60 -11.30
CA ASP A 236 8.84 12.09 -12.49
C ASP A 236 10.23 11.55 -12.14
N LYS A 237 10.89 12.21 -11.18
CA LYS A 237 12.19 11.84 -10.62
C LYS A 237 12.19 12.08 -9.11
N PRO A 238 13.04 11.40 -8.33
CA PRO A 238 13.16 11.69 -6.91
C PRO A 238 13.47 13.18 -6.69
N GLY A 239 12.53 13.91 -6.06
CA GLY A 239 12.68 15.34 -5.75
C GLY A 239 12.18 16.34 -6.80
N ARG A 240 11.54 15.93 -7.90
CA ARG A 240 10.79 16.82 -8.83
C ARG A 240 9.32 16.42 -8.84
N VAL A 241 8.42 17.38 -8.56
CA VAL A 241 6.99 17.09 -8.41
C VAL A 241 6.26 17.25 -9.73
N PHE A 242 5.43 16.27 -10.08
CA PHE A 242 4.61 16.30 -11.28
C PHE A 242 3.12 16.50 -10.94
N PHE A 243 2.62 15.82 -9.90
CA PHE A 243 1.19 15.83 -9.58
C PHE A 243 0.90 15.43 -8.12
N VAL A 244 -0.17 15.98 -7.54
CA VAL A 244 -0.78 15.60 -6.25
C VAL A 244 -2.11 14.96 -6.57
N SER A 245 -2.28 13.69 -6.23
CA SER A 245 -3.57 13.01 -6.43
C SER A 245 -4.30 12.65 -5.15
N GLU A 246 -3.66 12.76 -3.97
CA GLU A 246 -4.30 12.43 -2.70
C GLU A 246 -3.91 13.41 -1.60
N VAL A 247 -4.92 13.83 -0.85
CA VAL A 247 -4.84 14.90 0.13
C VAL A 247 -5.62 14.50 1.37
N HIS A 248 -4.94 14.43 2.51
CA HIS A 248 -5.56 14.21 3.81
C HIS A 248 -5.45 15.48 4.66
N THR A 249 -6.58 15.98 5.17
CA THR A 249 -6.61 17.07 6.13
C THR A 249 -6.44 16.52 7.53
N LYS A 250 -5.35 16.87 8.22
CA LYS A 250 -5.27 16.66 9.67
C LYS A 250 -5.75 17.94 10.35
N LYS A 251 -6.93 17.91 10.99
CA LYS A 251 -7.30 18.96 11.95
C LYS A 251 -6.35 18.85 13.13
N ILE A 252 -5.33 19.69 13.14
CA ILE A 252 -4.51 19.93 14.33
C ILE A 252 -5.28 20.97 15.13
N ASN A 253 -6.03 20.52 16.13
CA ASN A 253 -6.57 21.40 17.17
C ASN A 253 -5.43 21.81 18.11
#